data_AF-A0A140WYU4-F1
#
_entry.id   AF-A0A140WYU4-F1
#
_cell.length_a   1.000
_cell.length_b   1.000
_cell.length_c   1.000
_cell.angle_alpha   90.00
_cell.angle_beta   90.00
_cell.angle_gamma   90.00
#
_symmetry.space_group_name_H-M   'P 1'
#
loop_
_entity.id
_entity.type
_entity.pdbx_description
1 polymer ?
#
loop_
_entity_poly.entity_id
_entity_poly.type
_entity_poly.pdbx_seq_one_letter_code
_entity_poly.pdbx_strand_id
1 'polypeptide(L)' 'MPKPNVRTALHNLAVAIEHYNENHPHSALGYRSPREYRRQRVTLT' A
#
# COMPACT_ATOMS: atom_id res chain seq x y z
N MET A 1 6.97 24.89 -3.88
CA MET A 1 6.71 23.81 -4.84
C MET A 1 5.45 24.14 -5.64
N PRO A 2 5.47 24.05 -6.97
CA PRO A 2 4.24 24.13 -7.76
C PRO A 2 3.31 22.96 -7.38
N LYS A 3 2.00 23.22 -7.31
CA LYS A 3 1.01 22.16 -7.05
C LYS A 3 0.93 21.23 -8.27
N PRO A 4 0.92 19.90 -8.08
CA PRO A 4 0.73 18.97 -9.19
C PRO A 4 -0.67 19.16 -9.79
N ASN A 5 -0.78 18.97 -11.10
CA ASN A 5 -2.09 18.90 -11.75
C ASN A 5 -2.83 17.61 -11.34
N VAL A 6 -4.13 17.56 -11.63
CA VAL A 6 -5.01 16.45 -11.23
C VAL A 6 -4.48 15.10 -11.72
N ARG A 7 -4.01 15.01 -12.97
CA ARG A 7 -3.49 13.76 -13.55
C ARG A 7 -2.25 13.27 -12.78
N THR A 8 -1.32 14.16 -12.49
CA THR A 8 -0.13 13.84 -11.68
C THR A 8 -0.49 13.44 -10.26
N ALA A 9 -1.43 14.15 -9.63
CA ALA A 9 -1.87 13.83 -8.27
C ALA A 9 -2.50 12.43 -8.19
N LEU A 10 -3.37 12.07 -9.14
CA LEU A 10 -4.00 10.75 -9.20
C LEU A 10 -2.99 9.64 -9.44
N HIS A 11 -2.02 9.86 -10.35
CA HIS A 11 -0.94 8.90 -10.58
C HIS A 11 -0.12 8.68 -9.31
N ASN A 12 0.30 9.76 -8.66
CA ASN A 12 1.11 9.67 -7.43
C ASN A 12 0.33 9.00 -6.29
N LEU A 13 -0.98 9.24 -6.20
CA LEU A 13 -1.84 8.56 -5.23
C LEU A 13 -1.88 7.06 -5.48
N ALA A 14 -2.06 6.62 -6.73
CA ALA A 14 -2.05 5.20 -7.08
C ALA A 14 -0.72 4.54 -6.72
N VAL A 15 0.40 5.19 -7.05
CA VAL A 15 1.76 4.70 -6.70
C VAL A 15 1.94 4.61 -5.19
N ALA A 16 1.51 5.63 -4.44
CA ALA A 16 1.63 5.65 -2.99
C ALA A 16 0.81 4.53 -2.32
N ILE A 17 -0.42 4.29 -2.79
CA ILE A 17 -1.28 3.21 -2.29
C ILE A 17 -0.66 1.85 -2.59
N GLU A 18 -0.14 1.63 -3.80
CA GLU A 18 0.48 0.37 -4.18
C GLU A 18 1.73 0.10 -3.33
N HIS A 19 2.58 1.12 -3.16
CA HIS A 19 3.77 1.03 -2.33
C HIS A 19 3.43 0.76 -0.85
N TYR A 20 2.43 1.45 -0.30
CA TYR A 20 1.95 1.23 1.06
C TYR A 20 1.47 -0.21 1.26
N ASN A 21 0.66 -0.72 0.33
CA ASN A 21 0.11 -2.06 0.42
C ASN A 21 1.17 -3.16 0.37
N GLU A 22 2.24 -2.98 -0.42
CA GLU A 22 3.30 -3.98 -0.56
C GLU A 22 4.37 -3.89 0.53
N ASN A 23 4.79 -2.69 0.92
CA ASN A 23 6.03 -2.53 1.68
C ASN A 23 5.84 -2.02 3.10
N HIS A 24 4.68 -1.46 3.46
CA HIS A 24 4.53 -0.77 4.74
C HIS A 24 4.28 -1.77 5.89
N PRO A 25 5.20 -1.91 6.87
CA PRO A 25 5.00 -2.82 7.99
C PRO A 25 3.99 -2.23 8.99
N HIS A 26 3.02 -3.02 9.41
CA HIS A 26 1.99 -2.58 10.34
C HIS A 26 1.99 -3.43 11.63
N SER A 27 2.07 -2.79 12.80
CA SER A 27 2.18 -3.48 14.11
C SER A 27 0.98 -4.42 14.37
N ALA A 28 -0.24 -3.95 14.11
CA ALA A 28 -1.46 -4.76 14.19
C ALA A 28 -1.47 -5.98 13.24
N LEU A 29 -0.66 -5.96 12.17
CA LEU A 29 -0.50 -7.08 11.24
C LEU A 29 0.72 -7.97 11.62
N GLY A 30 1.32 -7.77 12.79
CA GLY A 30 2.56 -8.46 13.18
C GLY A 30 3.75 -8.02 12.35
N TYR A 31 3.84 -6.72 12.04
CA TYR A 31 4.88 -6.10 11.21
C TYR A 31 4.95 -6.58 9.76
N ARG A 32 3.91 -7.26 9.27
CA ARG A 32 3.73 -7.58 7.84
C ARG A 32 3.11 -6.41 7.09
N SER A 33 3.33 -6.37 5.77
CA SER A 33 2.59 -5.48 4.90
C SER A 33 1.12 -5.91 4.72
N PRO A 34 0.22 -4.99 4.35
CA PRO A 34 -1.18 -5.33 4.07
C PRO A 34 -1.36 -6.45 3.05
N ARG A 35 -0.49 -6.54 2.03
CA ARG A 35 -0.58 -7.60 1.01
C ARG A 35 -0.01 -8.92 1.49
N GLU A 36 1.11 -8.90 2.21
CA GLU A 36 1.66 -10.10 2.86
C GLU A 36 0.66 -10.73 3.83
N TYR A 37 0.04 -9.91 4.67
CA TYR A 37 -0.99 -10.37 5.61
C TYR A 37 -2.17 -11.04 4.90
N ARG A 38 -2.67 -10.43 3.81
CA ARG A 38 -3.75 -11.01 3.00
C ARG A 38 -3.34 -12.33 2.35
N ARG A 39 -2.16 -12.38 1.72
CA ARG A 39 -1.64 -13.61 1.08
C ARG A 39 -1.58 -14.77 2.08
N GLN A 40 -1.10 -14.52 3.30
CA GLN A 40 -1.02 -15.56 4.35
C GLN A 40 -2.40 -16.00 4.86
N ARG A 41 -3.38 -15.09 4.96
CA ARG A 41 -4.76 -15.43 5.36
C ARG A 41 -5.49 -16.25 4.31
N VAL A 42 -5.28 -15.96 3.03
CA VAL A 42 -5.90 -16.69 1.91
C VAL A 42 -5.39 -18.13 1.85
N THR A 43 -4.12 -18.38 2.15
CA THR A 43 -3.56 -19.74 2.18
C THR A 43 -4.06 -20.61 3.34
N LEU A 44 -4.68 -20.00 4.37
CA LEU A 44 -5.18 -20.70 5.56
C LEU A 44 -6.66 -21.10 5.47
N THR A 45 -7.30 -20.88 4.32
CA THR A 45 -8.69 -21.30 4.03
C THR A 45 -8.68 -22.35 2.94
#